data_AF-A0A060PVD5-F1
#
_entry.id   AF-A0A060PVD5-F1
#
_cell.length_a   1.000
_cell.length_b   1.000
_cell.length_c   1.000
_cell.angle_alpha   90.00
_cell.angle_beta   90.00
_cell.angle_gamma   90.00
#
_symmetry.space_group_name_H-M   'P 1'
#
loop_
_entity.id
_entity.type
_entity.pdbx_description
1 polymer ?
#
loop_
_entity_poly.entity_id
_entity_poly.type
_entity_poly.pdbx_seq_one_letter_code
_entity_poly.pdbx_strand_id
1 'polypeptide(L)'
;MFNSSRSQEKVIVQGIFQDEHKFDDDPEVQSILSDFDSLDFSGGPFNHHLYDMNYNEGKEANPFDKIAKYYGRSKNVFLFIAMLQDKKQSEKIINIISKKCDDQAKEKFVGRMNTYLDRIGQGINDAKEFLNSDLTAFFNGYHVACPGHDRNIHENLNINITKPGQTLETSSFFSKKIKRIEEEKSEVKRAKIYSNGKRVVTIEKNEKQQRNYSFTKLAVCDIEISWNAKDTSEKDLSCVIVLSINSGQISIKKSTIDGSNVEPKEILELAKQNEAVLIGGKALHEVLGECLVQQTPCEEKENTQPRENIVVDAPSSAFDKQVTVEKKVPSPQKETAVGNGRSATH
;
A
#
# COMPACT_ATOMS: atom_id res chain seq x y z
N MET A 1 1.87 36.78 12.97
CA MET A 1 1.56 35.57 12.17
C MET A 1 2.72 34.61 12.36
N PHE A 2 2.48 33.47 12.99
CA PHE A 2 3.51 32.49 13.32
C PHE A 2 4.11 31.94 12.03
N ASN A 3 5.42 32.13 11.84
CA ASN A 3 6.20 31.40 10.85
C ASN A 3 6.12 29.93 11.22
N SER A 4 5.29 29.14 10.52
CA SER A 4 5.33 27.69 10.65
C SER A 4 6.76 27.25 10.35
N SER A 5 7.38 26.53 11.28
CA SER A 5 8.59 25.75 11.01
C SER A 5 8.35 24.95 9.73
N ARG A 6 8.98 25.37 8.62
CA ARG A 6 8.80 24.73 7.32
C ARG A 6 9.52 23.40 7.36
N SER A 7 8.81 22.37 7.80
CA SER A 7 9.26 21.00 7.62
C SER A 7 9.20 20.65 6.13
N GLN A 8 10.27 20.07 5.59
CA GLN A 8 10.29 19.52 4.25
C GLN A 8 10.43 18.01 4.35
N GLU A 9 9.74 17.29 3.48
CA GLU A 9 9.74 15.84 3.49
C GLU A 9 9.98 15.29 2.10
N LYS A 10 10.76 14.23 2.03
CA LYS A 10 10.99 13.48 0.80
C LYS A 10 10.82 11.99 1.07
N VAL A 11 10.16 11.30 0.16
CA VAL A 11 10.09 9.83 0.16
C VAL A 11 11.00 9.30 -0.93
N ILE A 12 11.88 8.37 -0.58
CA ILE A 12 12.78 7.69 -1.51
C ILE A 12 12.40 6.22 -1.57
N VAL A 13 11.87 5.77 -2.69
CA VAL A 13 11.41 4.38 -2.83
C VAL A 13 12.58 3.47 -3.22
N GLN A 14 12.83 2.45 -2.39
CA GLN A 14 13.98 1.54 -2.50
C GLN A 14 13.61 0.16 -3.09
N GLY A 15 12.40 0.03 -3.63
CA GLY A 15 11.78 -1.26 -3.97
C GLY A 15 12.57 -2.14 -4.96
N ILE A 16 12.13 -3.40 -5.08
CA ILE A 16 12.61 -4.31 -6.12
C ILE A 16 11.78 -4.03 -7.38
N PHE A 17 12.44 -3.56 -8.42
CA PHE A 17 11.81 -3.24 -9.70
C PHE A 17 11.94 -4.46 -10.60
N GLN A 18 10.82 -4.95 -11.09
CA GLN A 18 10.79 -5.94 -12.16
C GLN A 18 10.76 -5.18 -13.48
N ASP A 19 11.41 -5.73 -14.51
CA ASP A 19 11.35 -5.18 -15.87
C ASP A 19 9.91 -5.00 -16.32
N GLU A 20 9.68 -4.05 -17.25
CA GLU A 20 8.35 -3.78 -17.82
C GLU A 20 7.63 -5.08 -18.19
N HIS A 21 6.55 -5.38 -17.48
CA HIS A 21 5.76 -6.57 -17.74
C HIS A 21 5.13 -6.47 -19.13
N LYS A 22 5.45 -7.44 -19.99
CA LYS A 22 4.67 -7.69 -21.20
C LYS A 22 3.37 -8.36 -20.79
N PHE A 23 2.24 -7.82 -21.25
CA PHE A 23 0.92 -8.29 -20.84
C PHE A 23 0.66 -9.78 -21.07
N ASP A 24 1.28 -10.43 -22.05
CA ASP A 24 0.89 -11.80 -22.44
C ASP A 24 1.44 -12.90 -21.50
N ASP A 25 2.45 -12.64 -20.67
CA ASP A 25 3.08 -13.64 -19.77
C ASP A 25 3.09 -13.22 -18.28
N ASP A 26 2.43 -12.12 -17.92
CA ASP A 26 2.40 -11.62 -16.55
C ASP A 26 1.32 -12.34 -15.69
N PRO A 27 1.70 -13.01 -14.59
CA PRO A 27 0.74 -13.61 -13.66
C PRO A 27 -0.29 -12.63 -13.07
N GLU A 28 0.08 -11.35 -12.87
CA GLU A 28 -0.87 -10.33 -12.39
C GLU A 28 -1.93 -10.03 -13.45
N VAL A 29 -1.58 -10.05 -14.74
CA VAL A 29 -2.54 -9.89 -15.84
C VAL A 29 -3.54 -11.04 -15.87
N GLN A 30 -3.07 -12.28 -15.72
CA GLN A 30 -3.96 -13.44 -15.65
C GLN A 30 -4.88 -13.38 -14.41
N SER A 31 -4.36 -12.90 -13.28
CA SER A 31 -5.19 -12.65 -12.09
C SER A 31 -6.28 -11.62 -12.35
N ILE A 32 -5.98 -10.54 -13.08
CA ILE A 32 -6.99 -9.52 -13.44
C ILE A 32 -8.08 -10.13 -14.33
N LEU A 33 -7.71 -10.89 -15.37
CA LEU A 33 -8.69 -11.57 -16.23
C LEU A 33 -9.56 -12.55 -15.43
N SER A 34 -8.96 -13.30 -14.50
CA SER A 34 -9.70 -14.21 -13.61
C SER A 34 -10.66 -13.47 -12.68
N ASP A 35 -10.30 -12.28 -12.20
CA ASP A 35 -11.20 -11.45 -11.39
C ASP A 35 -12.42 -11.00 -12.20
N PHE A 36 -12.24 -10.60 -13.47
CA PHE A 36 -13.37 -10.33 -14.37
C PHE A 36 -14.25 -11.57 -14.60
N ASP A 37 -13.62 -12.73 -14.80
CA ASP A 37 -14.34 -14.01 -14.95
C ASP A 37 -15.06 -14.45 -13.67
N SER A 38 -14.67 -13.90 -12.51
CA SER A 38 -15.32 -14.14 -11.23
C SER A 38 -16.41 -13.11 -10.89
N LEU A 39 -16.61 -12.06 -11.71
CA LEU A 39 -17.60 -11.02 -11.40
C LEU A 39 -19.03 -11.53 -11.37
N ASP A 40 -19.73 -11.20 -10.30
CA ASP A 40 -21.13 -11.54 -10.14
C ASP A 40 -22.05 -10.44 -10.70
N PHE A 41 -22.92 -10.83 -11.63
CA PHE A 41 -23.93 -9.99 -12.28
C PHE A 41 -25.34 -10.18 -11.68
N SER A 42 -25.53 -11.09 -10.72
CA SER A 42 -26.84 -11.50 -10.19
C SER A 42 -27.55 -10.48 -9.28
N GLY A 43 -27.13 -9.21 -9.30
CA GLY A 43 -27.83 -8.12 -8.59
C GLY A 43 -27.76 -8.19 -7.05
N GLY A 44 -26.97 -9.09 -6.47
CA GLY A 44 -26.79 -9.18 -5.02
C GLY A 44 -26.12 -7.92 -4.45
N PRO A 45 -26.60 -7.39 -3.30
CA PRO A 45 -26.01 -6.24 -2.65
C PRO A 45 -24.61 -6.59 -2.15
N PHE A 46 -23.61 -5.87 -2.66
CA PHE A 46 -22.30 -5.81 -2.01
C PHE A 46 -22.46 -4.90 -0.79
N ASN A 47 -22.04 -5.36 0.39
CA ASN A 47 -22.17 -4.67 1.67
C ASN A 47 -22.16 -3.13 1.53
N HIS A 48 -23.33 -2.51 1.76
CA HIS A 48 -23.69 -1.17 1.29
C HIS A 48 -22.90 0.00 1.90
N HIS A 49 -22.07 -0.25 2.91
CA HIS A 49 -21.42 0.80 3.70
C HIS A 49 -20.13 1.37 3.08
N LEU A 50 -19.91 1.19 1.78
CA LEU A 50 -18.62 1.53 1.17
C LEU A 50 -18.75 2.29 -0.16
N TYR A 51 -19.91 2.87 -0.53
CA TYR A 51 -20.12 3.60 -1.79
C TYR A 51 -19.38 4.96 -1.89
N ASP A 52 -18.15 5.02 -1.39
CA ASP A 52 -17.36 6.24 -1.18
C ASP A 52 -16.48 6.59 -2.40
N MET A 53 -16.75 6.06 -3.59
CA MET A 53 -16.10 6.52 -4.82
C MET A 53 -17.15 6.58 -5.92
N ASN A 54 -17.71 7.77 -6.10
CA ASN A 54 -18.87 7.98 -6.96
C ASN A 54 -18.45 8.18 -8.44
N TYR A 55 -17.98 7.08 -9.06
CA TYR A 55 -17.89 7.00 -10.53
C TYR A 55 -19.26 6.85 -11.18
N ASN A 56 -20.25 6.46 -10.38
CA ASN A 56 -21.58 6.08 -10.79
C ASN A 56 -22.57 7.26 -10.91
N GLU A 57 -22.16 8.49 -10.62
CA GLU A 57 -22.99 9.72 -10.62
C GLU A 57 -24.22 9.62 -9.71
N GLY A 58 -24.09 8.93 -8.58
CA GLY A 58 -25.20 8.70 -7.63
C GLY A 58 -26.19 7.63 -8.10
N LYS A 59 -25.97 7.00 -9.25
CA LYS A 59 -26.75 5.83 -9.70
C LYS A 59 -26.28 4.58 -8.95
N GLU A 60 -27.08 3.52 -8.96
CA GLU A 60 -26.70 2.23 -8.37
C GLU A 60 -25.38 1.70 -8.98
N ALA A 61 -24.53 1.10 -8.13
CA ALA A 61 -23.26 0.54 -8.57
C ALA A 61 -23.48 -0.74 -9.38
N ASN A 62 -22.76 -0.89 -10.48
CA ASN A 62 -22.77 -2.10 -11.29
C ASN A 62 -21.49 -2.94 -11.06
N PRO A 63 -21.36 -4.11 -11.71
CA PRO A 63 -20.17 -4.96 -11.56
C PRO A 63 -18.84 -4.27 -11.92
N PHE A 64 -18.83 -3.31 -12.85
CA PHE A 64 -17.62 -2.53 -13.15
C PHE A 64 -17.20 -1.68 -11.94
N ASP A 65 -18.14 -0.97 -11.32
CA ASP A 65 -17.85 -0.15 -10.13
C ASP A 65 -17.25 -1.00 -8.99
N LYS A 66 -17.72 -2.25 -8.85
CA LYS A 66 -17.19 -3.22 -7.87
C LYS A 66 -15.73 -3.55 -8.14
N ILE A 67 -15.37 -3.95 -9.37
CA ILE A 67 -14.00 -4.33 -9.69
C ILE A 67 -13.04 -3.14 -9.67
N ALA A 68 -13.43 -1.99 -10.21
CA ALA A 68 -12.61 -0.78 -10.21
C ALA A 68 -12.24 -0.36 -8.76
N LYS A 69 -13.19 -0.48 -7.83
CA LYS A 69 -12.98 -0.19 -6.42
C LYS A 69 -12.10 -1.23 -5.72
N TYR A 70 -12.28 -2.52 -6.01
CA TYR A 70 -11.40 -3.58 -5.50
C TYR A 70 -9.94 -3.30 -5.87
N TYR A 71 -9.70 -2.93 -7.13
CA TYR A 71 -8.36 -2.56 -7.60
C TYR A 71 -7.85 -1.25 -6.98
N GLY A 72 -8.69 -0.22 -6.89
CA GLY A 72 -8.30 1.05 -6.26
C GLY A 72 -8.01 0.99 -4.75
N ARG A 73 -8.48 -0.05 -4.04
CA ARG A 73 -8.27 -0.21 -2.58
C ARG A 73 -7.18 -1.22 -2.22
N SER A 74 -7.10 -2.32 -2.97
CA SER A 74 -6.43 -3.52 -2.48
C SER A 74 -5.47 -4.19 -3.47
N LYS A 75 -5.41 -3.73 -4.73
CA LYS A 75 -4.60 -4.37 -5.78
C LYS A 75 -3.81 -3.34 -6.60
N ASN A 76 -3.14 -3.82 -7.64
CA ASN A 76 -2.37 -3.02 -8.58
C ASN A 76 -3.29 -2.21 -9.50
N VAL A 77 -3.70 -1.02 -9.03
CA VAL A 77 -4.59 -0.14 -9.78
C VAL A 77 -3.96 0.37 -11.09
N PHE A 78 -2.63 0.51 -11.14
CA PHE A 78 -1.93 0.99 -12.33
C PHE A 78 -1.97 -0.05 -13.46
N LEU A 79 -1.68 -1.32 -13.14
CA LEU A 79 -1.81 -2.40 -14.12
C LEU A 79 -3.26 -2.60 -14.58
N PHE A 80 -4.22 -2.50 -13.65
CA PHE A 80 -5.64 -2.54 -13.99
C PHE A 80 -6.04 -1.46 -14.99
N ILE A 81 -5.67 -0.19 -14.73
CA ILE A 81 -5.91 0.92 -15.65
C ILE A 81 -5.23 0.66 -17.01
N ALA A 82 -3.97 0.20 -17.01
CA ALA A 82 -3.23 -0.09 -18.23
C ALA A 82 -3.91 -1.19 -19.07
N MET A 83 -4.44 -2.24 -18.43
CA MET A 83 -5.20 -3.29 -19.11
C MET A 83 -6.52 -2.79 -19.71
N LEU A 84 -7.21 -1.88 -19.01
CA LEU A 84 -8.44 -1.29 -19.53
C LEU A 84 -8.19 -0.38 -20.74
N GLN A 85 -7.04 0.30 -20.77
CA GLN A 85 -6.61 1.18 -21.86
C GLN A 85 -6.02 0.43 -23.06
N ASP A 86 -5.36 -0.70 -22.83
CA ASP A 86 -4.82 -1.53 -23.91
C ASP A 86 -5.96 -2.19 -24.71
N LYS A 87 -5.94 -2.00 -26.02
CA LYS A 87 -7.01 -2.48 -26.91
C LYS A 87 -7.17 -4.00 -26.85
N LYS A 88 -6.07 -4.76 -26.88
CA LYS A 88 -6.11 -6.23 -26.91
C LYS A 88 -6.61 -6.79 -25.59
N GLN A 89 -6.15 -6.24 -24.46
CA GLN A 89 -6.60 -6.67 -23.14
C GLN A 89 -8.05 -6.26 -22.87
N SER A 90 -8.44 -5.04 -23.26
CA SER A 90 -9.82 -4.56 -23.16
C SER A 90 -10.77 -5.45 -23.96
N GLU A 91 -10.42 -5.84 -25.19
CA GLU A 91 -11.21 -6.80 -25.99
C GLU A 91 -11.36 -8.16 -25.28
N LYS A 92 -10.30 -8.69 -24.66
CA LYS A 92 -10.39 -9.93 -23.85
C LYS A 92 -11.35 -9.76 -22.68
N ILE A 93 -11.27 -8.66 -21.95
CA ILE A 93 -12.17 -8.34 -20.83
C ILE A 93 -13.62 -8.29 -21.33
N ILE A 94 -13.90 -7.54 -22.40
CA ILE A 94 -15.26 -7.45 -22.95
C ILE A 94 -15.78 -8.82 -23.44
N ASN A 95 -14.92 -9.67 -23.98
CA ASN A 95 -15.29 -11.04 -24.36
C ASN A 95 -15.65 -11.92 -23.16
N ILE A 96 -14.96 -11.76 -22.02
CA ILE A 96 -15.33 -12.43 -20.76
C ILE A 96 -16.71 -11.94 -20.31
N ILE A 97 -16.91 -10.62 -20.25
CA ILE A 97 -18.17 -10.02 -19.79
C ILE A 97 -19.35 -10.42 -20.69
N SER A 98 -19.15 -10.46 -22.01
CA SER A 98 -20.19 -10.84 -22.98
C SER A 98 -20.73 -12.26 -22.80
N LYS A 99 -19.99 -13.16 -22.12
CA LYS A 99 -20.45 -14.52 -21.81
C LYS A 99 -21.29 -14.59 -20.54
N LYS A 100 -21.35 -13.51 -19.76
CA LYS A 100 -21.88 -13.49 -18.39
C LYS A 100 -23.14 -12.67 -18.22
N CYS A 101 -23.48 -11.82 -19.18
CA CYS A 101 -24.63 -10.95 -19.11
C CYS A 101 -25.26 -10.72 -20.49
N ASP A 102 -26.48 -10.18 -20.50
CA ASP A 102 -27.14 -9.72 -21.73
C ASP A 102 -26.48 -8.45 -22.30
N ASP A 103 -26.89 -8.07 -23.52
CA ASP A 103 -26.36 -6.90 -24.22
C ASP A 103 -26.61 -5.58 -23.48
N GLN A 104 -27.73 -5.46 -22.76
CA GLN A 104 -28.06 -4.24 -22.02
C GLN A 104 -27.13 -4.06 -20.80
N ALA A 105 -26.88 -5.13 -20.06
CA ALA A 105 -25.94 -5.15 -18.93
C ALA A 105 -24.51 -4.94 -19.40
N LYS A 106 -24.13 -5.50 -20.55
CA LYS A 106 -22.83 -5.28 -21.20
C LYS A 106 -22.65 -3.81 -21.59
N GLU A 107 -23.64 -3.21 -22.24
CA GLU A 107 -23.59 -1.79 -22.63
C GLU A 107 -23.42 -0.89 -21.40
N LYS A 108 -24.17 -1.16 -20.32
CA LYS A 108 -24.02 -0.44 -19.05
C LYS A 108 -22.62 -0.63 -18.45
N PHE A 109 -22.07 -1.83 -18.48
CA PHE A 109 -20.71 -2.12 -18.00
C PHE A 109 -19.67 -1.32 -18.78
N VAL A 110 -19.71 -1.38 -20.12
CA VAL A 110 -18.79 -0.66 -21.02
C VAL A 110 -18.93 0.85 -20.85
N GLY A 111 -20.15 1.38 -20.74
CA GLY A 111 -20.39 2.79 -20.47
C GLY A 111 -19.75 3.27 -19.16
N ARG A 112 -19.80 2.45 -18.10
CA ARG A 112 -19.10 2.75 -16.84
C ARG A 112 -17.58 2.70 -16.98
N MET A 113 -17.07 1.68 -17.68
CA MET A 113 -15.64 1.55 -17.95
C MET A 113 -15.09 2.77 -18.69
N ASN A 114 -15.77 3.22 -19.74
CA ASN A 114 -15.35 4.40 -20.50
C ASN A 114 -15.41 5.67 -19.65
N THR A 115 -16.50 5.86 -18.88
CA THR A 115 -16.61 7.01 -17.96
C THR A 115 -15.46 7.03 -16.94
N TYR A 116 -15.09 5.86 -16.40
CA TYR A 116 -13.96 5.73 -15.48
C TYR A 116 -12.64 6.09 -16.17
N LEU A 117 -12.39 5.55 -17.37
CA LEU A 117 -11.18 5.83 -18.14
C LEU A 117 -11.04 7.30 -18.52
N ASP A 118 -12.11 7.97 -18.91
CA ASP A 118 -12.11 9.41 -19.22
C ASP A 118 -11.71 10.24 -17.99
N ARG A 119 -12.23 9.90 -16.82
CA ARG A 119 -11.92 10.57 -15.56
C ARG A 119 -10.48 10.31 -15.12
N ILE A 120 -10.00 9.08 -15.28
CA ILE A 120 -8.59 8.74 -15.06
C ILE A 120 -7.69 9.51 -16.02
N GLY A 121 -8.03 9.60 -17.31
CA GLY A 121 -7.27 10.37 -18.31
C GLY A 121 -7.17 11.85 -17.94
N GLN A 122 -8.26 12.45 -17.48
CA GLN A 122 -8.26 13.80 -16.93
C GLN A 122 -7.37 13.91 -15.68
N GLY A 123 -7.48 12.97 -14.74
CA GLY A 123 -6.66 12.92 -13.53
C GLY A 123 -5.17 12.71 -13.82
N ILE A 124 -4.80 12.01 -14.89
CA ILE A 124 -3.41 11.86 -15.35
C ILE A 124 -2.86 13.20 -15.82
N ASN A 125 -3.61 13.93 -16.65
CA ASN A 125 -3.19 15.25 -17.14
C ASN A 125 -2.98 16.24 -15.99
N ASP A 126 -3.94 16.27 -15.06
CA ASP A 126 -3.86 17.12 -13.87
C ASP A 126 -2.68 16.72 -12.97
N ALA A 127 -2.43 15.42 -12.77
CA ALA A 127 -1.29 14.94 -11.98
C ALA A 127 0.05 15.28 -12.63
N LYS A 128 0.14 15.24 -13.98
CA LYS A 128 1.34 15.65 -14.72
C LYS A 128 1.67 17.11 -14.50
N GLU A 129 0.68 18.00 -14.62
CA GLU A 129 0.85 19.44 -14.31
C GLU A 129 1.20 19.64 -12.83
N PHE A 130 0.49 18.95 -11.94
CA PHE A 130 0.66 19.07 -10.50
C PHE A 130 2.04 18.60 -10.03
N LEU A 131 2.58 17.51 -10.55
CA LEU A 131 3.89 17.00 -10.17
C LEU A 131 5.04 17.67 -10.94
N ASN A 132 4.75 18.25 -12.10
CA ASN A 132 5.75 18.73 -13.05
C ASN A 132 6.81 17.64 -13.35
N SER A 133 6.33 16.43 -13.62
CA SER A 133 7.14 15.22 -13.77
C SER A 133 6.44 14.24 -14.70
N ASP A 134 7.21 13.40 -15.40
CA ASP A 134 6.70 12.29 -16.21
C ASP A 134 6.44 11.02 -15.39
N LEU A 135 6.31 11.15 -14.07
CA LEU A 135 5.88 10.07 -13.19
C LEU A 135 4.49 9.55 -13.59
N THR A 136 4.32 8.22 -13.52
CA THR A 136 3.01 7.60 -13.69
C THR A 136 2.14 7.94 -12.49
N ALA A 137 1.24 8.90 -12.65
CA ALA A 137 0.38 9.39 -11.59
C ALA A 137 -1.00 9.76 -12.12
N PHE A 138 -1.99 9.76 -11.23
CA PHE A 138 -3.32 10.25 -11.53
C PHE A 138 -4.03 10.73 -10.25
N PHE A 139 -4.86 11.75 -10.42
CA PHE A 139 -5.87 12.10 -9.43
C PHE A 139 -7.10 11.20 -9.54
N ASN A 140 -7.67 10.84 -8.40
CA ASN A 140 -9.02 10.35 -8.32
C ASN A 140 -9.78 10.87 -7.10
N GLY A 141 -11.09 11.06 -7.25
CA GLY A 141 -11.95 11.56 -6.19
C GLY A 141 -13.41 11.58 -6.62
N TYR A 142 -14.22 12.34 -5.91
CA TYR A 142 -15.65 12.45 -6.16
C TYR A 142 -15.95 13.47 -7.26
N HIS A 143 -16.49 12.99 -8.38
CA HIS A 143 -16.93 13.85 -9.50
C HIS A 143 -18.33 14.44 -9.29
N VAL A 144 -19.09 13.90 -8.36
CA VAL A 144 -20.38 14.42 -7.91
C VAL A 144 -20.40 14.42 -6.38
N ALA A 145 -21.09 15.39 -5.80
CA ALA A 145 -21.32 15.40 -4.35
C ALA A 145 -22.20 14.21 -3.96
N CYS A 146 -21.98 13.65 -2.77
CA CYS A 146 -22.80 12.59 -2.20
C CYS A 146 -22.94 12.78 -0.68
N PRO A 147 -23.88 12.10 0.00
CA PRO A 147 -24.08 12.28 1.44
C PRO A 147 -22.78 12.10 2.23
N GLY A 148 -22.37 13.14 2.96
CA GLY A 148 -21.13 13.15 3.75
C GLY A 148 -19.85 13.50 2.98
N HIS A 149 -19.91 13.69 1.66
CA HIS A 149 -18.74 14.01 0.83
C HIS A 149 -19.06 15.04 -0.26
N ASP A 150 -18.45 16.22 -0.14
CA ASP A 150 -18.47 17.21 -1.22
C ASP A 150 -17.74 16.70 -2.46
N ARG A 151 -18.12 17.24 -3.62
CA ARG A 151 -17.41 17.00 -4.86
C ARG A 151 -15.96 17.47 -4.70
N ASN A 152 -15.01 16.56 -4.91
CA ASN A 152 -13.57 16.85 -4.91
C ASN A 152 -12.86 15.84 -5.82
N ILE A 153 -12.57 16.23 -7.06
CA ILE A 153 -12.00 15.32 -8.06
C ILE A 153 -10.51 15.09 -7.86
N HIS A 154 -9.84 15.97 -7.10
CA HIS A 154 -8.41 15.92 -6.80
C HIS A 154 -8.09 15.34 -5.42
N GLU A 155 -9.09 14.72 -4.77
CA GLU A 155 -8.98 14.25 -3.38
C GLU A 155 -7.80 13.32 -3.13
N ASN A 156 -7.58 12.34 -4.01
CA ASN A 156 -6.53 11.35 -3.87
C ASN A 156 -5.53 11.46 -5.04
N LEU A 157 -4.30 11.80 -4.74
CA LEU A 157 -3.17 11.73 -5.66
C LEU A 157 -2.56 10.33 -5.58
N ASN A 158 -2.50 9.58 -6.69
CA ASN A 158 -1.87 8.27 -6.77
C ASN A 158 -0.61 8.37 -7.62
N ILE A 159 0.53 7.93 -7.09
CA ILE A 159 1.84 8.06 -7.75
C ILE A 159 2.50 6.69 -7.75
N ASN A 160 2.83 6.16 -8.92
CA ASN A 160 3.60 4.93 -9.06
C ASN A 160 5.06 5.25 -9.35
N ILE A 161 5.94 4.78 -8.47
CA ILE A 161 7.37 4.80 -8.68
C ILE A 161 7.78 3.47 -9.30
N THR A 162 8.38 3.54 -10.49
CA THR A 162 8.84 2.40 -11.28
C THR A 162 10.36 2.35 -11.43
N LYS A 163 11.09 3.28 -10.81
CA LYS A 163 12.55 3.31 -10.80
C LYS A 163 13.11 3.38 -9.37
N PRO A 164 14.19 2.64 -9.07
CA PRO A 164 14.81 2.66 -7.74
C PRO A 164 15.46 3.99 -7.44
N GLY A 165 15.42 4.38 -6.16
CA GLY A 165 16.06 5.59 -5.67
C GLY A 165 15.38 6.88 -6.13
N GLN A 166 14.20 6.79 -6.77
CA GLN A 166 13.46 7.97 -7.16
C GLN A 166 12.94 8.69 -5.92
N THR A 167 13.33 9.96 -5.80
CA THR A 167 12.97 10.85 -4.70
C THR A 167 11.74 11.65 -5.07
N LEU A 168 10.78 11.68 -4.15
CA LEU A 168 9.57 12.47 -4.28
C LEU A 168 9.48 13.48 -3.14
N GLU A 169 9.46 14.77 -3.48
CA GLU A 169 9.15 15.85 -2.54
C GLU A 169 7.65 15.80 -2.21
N THR A 170 7.30 15.70 -0.92
CA THR A 170 5.91 15.49 -0.49
C THR A 170 5.34 16.60 0.39
N SER A 171 6.15 17.54 0.87
CA SER A 171 5.70 18.59 1.81
C SER A 171 4.69 19.55 1.17
N SER A 172 4.82 19.77 -0.15
CA SER A 172 3.98 20.70 -0.89
C SER A 172 2.64 20.13 -1.36
N PHE A 173 2.42 18.82 -1.26
CA PHE A 173 1.24 18.17 -1.88
C PHE A 173 -0.11 18.72 -1.44
N PHE A 174 -0.21 19.21 -0.20
CA PHE A 174 -1.48 19.70 0.35
C PHE A 174 -1.64 21.22 0.31
N SER A 175 -0.67 21.93 -0.24
CA SER A 175 -0.69 23.39 -0.40
C SER A 175 -0.54 23.81 -1.87
N LYS A 176 0.07 22.97 -2.71
CA LYS A 176 0.24 23.20 -4.14
C LYS A 176 -1.12 23.29 -4.83
N LYS A 177 -1.21 24.22 -5.79
CA LYS A 177 -2.37 24.45 -6.63
C LYS A 177 -1.95 24.43 -8.10
N ILE A 178 -2.81 23.86 -8.93
CA ILE A 178 -2.82 24.02 -10.38
C ILE A 178 -4.13 24.70 -10.75
N LYS A 179 -4.19 25.30 -11.95
CA LYS A 179 -5.36 26.07 -12.40
C LYS A 179 -6.66 25.30 -12.20
N ARG A 180 -6.69 24.03 -12.61
CA ARG A 180 -7.88 23.20 -12.52
C ARG A 180 -8.31 22.86 -11.10
N ILE A 181 -7.37 22.71 -10.15
CA ILE A 181 -7.71 22.50 -8.73
C ILE A 181 -8.48 23.71 -8.19
N GLU A 182 -8.08 24.92 -8.57
CA GLU A 182 -8.73 26.17 -8.15
C GLU A 182 -10.11 26.33 -8.79
N GLU A 183 -10.21 26.11 -10.10
CA GLU A 183 -11.46 26.18 -10.85
C GLU A 183 -12.51 25.17 -10.34
N GLU A 184 -12.06 23.95 -10.04
CA GLU A 184 -12.91 22.86 -9.55
C GLU A 184 -13.18 22.95 -8.05
N LYS A 185 -12.65 23.98 -7.36
CA LYS A 185 -12.70 24.16 -5.90
C LYS A 185 -12.34 22.88 -5.15
N SER A 186 -11.37 22.14 -5.68
CA SER A 186 -10.95 20.83 -5.22
C SER A 186 -9.65 20.95 -4.42
N GLU A 187 -9.25 19.87 -3.76
CA GLU A 187 -8.01 19.83 -2.99
C GLU A 187 -7.48 18.42 -2.83
N VAL A 188 -6.16 18.31 -2.66
CA VAL A 188 -5.53 17.05 -2.28
C VAL A 188 -5.79 16.81 -0.80
N LYS A 189 -6.46 15.69 -0.46
CA LYS A 189 -6.65 15.24 0.93
C LYS A 189 -5.77 14.06 1.28
N ARG A 190 -5.38 13.27 0.27
CA ARG A 190 -4.55 12.08 0.43
C ARG A 190 -3.59 11.94 -0.74
N ALA A 191 -2.34 11.59 -0.44
CA ALA A 191 -1.39 11.10 -1.43
C ALA A 191 -1.09 9.62 -1.16
N LYS A 192 -1.10 8.79 -2.20
CA LYS A 192 -0.77 7.36 -2.14
C LYS A 192 0.40 7.10 -3.06
N ILE A 193 1.50 6.63 -2.49
CA ILE A 193 2.71 6.32 -3.25
C ILE A 193 2.82 4.80 -3.35
N TYR A 194 3.06 4.33 -4.56
CA TYR A 194 3.17 2.94 -4.93
C TYR A 194 4.60 2.66 -5.44
N SER A 195 5.11 1.48 -5.14
CA SER A 195 6.33 0.93 -5.71
C SER A 195 5.92 -0.22 -6.61
N ASN A 196 6.10 -0.05 -7.92
CA ASN A 196 5.69 -0.99 -8.95
C ASN A 196 4.27 -1.56 -8.73
N GLY A 197 3.28 -0.66 -8.57
CA GLY A 197 1.88 -1.03 -8.39
C GLY A 197 1.48 -1.43 -6.96
N LYS A 198 2.44 -1.64 -6.04
CA LYS A 198 2.17 -1.98 -4.63
C LYS A 198 2.25 -0.74 -3.76
N ARG A 199 1.18 -0.44 -3.03
CA ARG A 199 1.14 0.74 -2.15
C ARG A 199 2.16 0.61 -1.01
N VAL A 200 3.03 1.60 -0.87
CA VAL A 200 4.07 1.63 0.16
C VAL A 200 3.75 2.65 1.25
N VAL A 201 3.23 3.82 0.90
CA VAL A 201 2.87 4.87 1.86
C VAL A 201 1.57 5.56 1.47
N THR A 202 0.80 5.90 2.49
CA THR A 202 -0.33 6.82 2.40
C THR A 202 0.00 8.04 3.26
N ILE A 203 -0.18 9.23 2.69
CA ILE A 203 0.02 10.51 3.38
C ILE A 203 -1.35 11.17 3.45
N GLU A 204 -1.79 11.50 4.66
CA GLU A 204 -3.03 12.20 4.91
C GLU A 204 -2.78 13.47 5.70
N LYS A 205 -3.54 14.52 5.37
CA LYS A 205 -3.52 15.75 6.13
C LYS A 205 -4.61 15.71 7.19
N ASN A 206 -4.26 15.92 8.44
CA ASN A 206 -5.23 16.01 9.52
C ASN A 206 -5.82 17.43 9.64
N GLU A 207 -6.81 17.60 10.52
CA GLU A 207 -7.48 18.89 10.75
C GLU A 207 -6.50 20.00 11.19
N LYS A 208 -5.45 19.63 11.95
CA LYS A 208 -4.35 20.49 12.37
C LYS A 208 -3.32 20.77 11.28
N GLN A 209 -3.60 20.38 10.03
CA GLN A 209 -2.73 20.56 8.86
C GLN A 209 -1.42 19.74 8.92
N GLN A 210 -1.29 18.81 9.88
CA GLN A 210 -0.14 17.93 10.00
C GLN A 210 -0.21 16.83 8.94
N ARG A 211 0.95 16.41 8.44
CA ARG A 211 1.07 15.35 7.43
C ARG A 211 1.36 14.04 8.13
N ASN A 212 0.40 13.13 8.10
CA ASN A 212 0.50 11.81 8.70
C ASN A 212 0.92 10.77 7.66
N TYR A 213 2.11 10.22 7.83
CA TYR A 213 2.67 9.17 6.99
C TYR A 213 2.32 7.80 7.56
N SER A 214 1.64 6.97 6.77
CA SER A 214 1.27 5.61 7.12
C SER A 214 1.86 4.62 6.12
N PHE A 215 2.77 3.79 6.61
CA PHE A 215 3.49 2.80 5.81
C PHE A 215 2.80 1.44 5.86
N THR A 216 2.78 0.73 4.73
CA THR A 216 2.25 -0.64 4.70
C THR A 216 3.24 -1.62 5.34
N LYS A 217 2.75 -2.79 5.78
CA LYS A 217 3.59 -3.84 6.39
C LYS A 217 4.72 -4.35 5.50
N LEU A 218 4.64 -4.13 4.18
CA LEU A 218 5.66 -4.55 3.21
C LEU A 218 6.37 -3.34 2.59
N ALA A 219 6.23 -2.16 3.19
CA ALA A 219 6.87 -0.96 2.68
C ALA A 219 8.39 -1.07 2.78
N VAL A 220 9.07 -0.69 1.69
CA VAL A 220 10.53 -0.58 1.61
C VAL A 220 10.87 0.77 0.98
N CYS A 221 11.19 1.75 1.82
CA CYS A 221 11.51 3.12 1.41
C CYS A 221 12.29 3.84 2.51
N ASP A 222 12.89 4.97 2.17
CA ASP A 222 13.37 5.93 3.15
C ASP A 222 12.45 7.17 3.17
N ILE A 223 12.34 7.82 4.32
CA ILE A 223 11.76 9.16 4.43
C ILE A 223 12.82 10.10 5.03
N GLU A 224 13.08 11.18 4.31
CA GLU A 224 13.90 12.30 4.78
C GLU A 224 12.95 13.39 5.29
N ILE A 225 13.14 13.83 6.53
CA ILE A 225 12.38 14.92 7.15
C ILE A 225 13.40 15.96 7.61
N SER A 226 13.26 17.18 7.12
CA SER A 226 14.06 18.32 7.56
C SER A 226 13.18 19.38 8.19
N TRP A 227 13.67 20.06 9.23
CA TRP A 227 12.95 21.15 9.90
C TRP A 227 13.94 22.12 10.54
N ASN A 228 13.45 23.32 10.87
CA ASN A 228 14.20 24.27 11.68
C ASN A 228 13.75 24.15 13.13
N ALA A 229 14.73 24.07 14.04
CA ALA A 229 14.54 24.05 15.49
C ALA A 229 15.35 25.18 16.13
N LYS A 230 15.06 25.51 17.38
CA LYS A 230 15.86 26.41 18.20
C LYS A 230 16.62 25.65 19.27
N ASP A 231 17.88 25.98 19.46
CA ASP A 231 18.64 25.50 20.61
C ASP A 231 18.28 26.26 21.91
N THR A 232 18.94 25.93 23.01
CA THR A 232 18.74 26.59 24.31
C THR A 232 19.14 28.07 24.32
N SER A 233 19.89 28.52 23.31
CA SER A 233 20.33 29.90 23.12
C SER A 233 19.45 30.66 22.10
N GLU A 234 18.31 30.07 21.72
CA GLU A 234 17.41 30.53 20.66
C GLU A 234 18.02 30.62 19.26
N LYS A 235 19.18 30.01 19.03
CA LYS A 235 19.82 29.93 17.73
C LYS A 235 19.03 28.95 16.85
N ASP A 236 18.72 29.38 15.62
CA ASP A 236 18.11 28.51 14.61
C ASP A 236 19.11 27.43 14.16
N LEU A 237 18.65 26.18 14.18
CA LEU A 237 19.37 24.98 13.75
C LEU A 237 18.60 24.31 12.62
N SER A 238 19.32 23.87 11.58
CA SER A 238 18.75 23.04 10.51
C SER A 238 18.89 21.56 10.87
N CYS A 239 17.77 20.92 11.15
CA CYS A 239 17.71 19.51 11.54
C CYS A 239 17.29 18.65 10.34
N VAL A 240 17.91 17.49 10.18
CA VAL A 240 17.48 16.47 9.20
C VAL A 240 17.56 15.09 9.83
N ILE A 241 16.50 14.31 9.65
CA ILE A 241 16.48 12.87 9.95
C ILE A 241 16.14 12.10 8.68
N VAL A 242 16.82 10.97 8.48
CA VAL A 242 16.45 9.97 7.49
C VAL A 242 16.05 8.71 8.24
N LEU A 243 14.80 8.31 8.07
CA LEU A 243 14.26 7.06 8.59
C LEU A 243 14.21 6.04 7.47
N SER A 244 14.68 4.83 7.74
CA SER A 244 14.52 3.70 6.84
C SER A 244 13.30 2.89 7.26
N ILE A 245 12.45 2.57 6.29
CA ILE A 245 11.29 1.73 6.44
C ILE A 245 11.57 0.43 5.71
N ASN A 246 11.60 -0.68 6.44
CA ASN A 246 11.77 -2.01 5.87
C ASN A 246 10.74 -2.96 6.48
N SER A 247 9.88 -3.51 5.64
CA SER A 247 8.78 -4.39 6.06
C SER A 247 7.93 -3.74 7.17
N GLY A 248 7.67 -2.44 7.01
CA GLY A 248 6.90 -1.62 7.95
C GLY A 248 7.61 -1.29 9.27
N GLN A 249 8.81 -1.84 9.53
CA GLN A 249 9.65 -1.46 10.66
C GLN A 249 10.39 -0.17 10.34
N ILE A 250 10.54 0.70 11.33
CA ILE A 250 11.17 2.02 11.20
C ILE A 250 12.48 2.00 11.97
N SER A 251 13.57 2.43 11.33
CA SER A 251 14.88 2.60 11.98
C SER A 251 15.53 3.91 11.56
N ILE A 252 16.33 4.51 12.44
CA ILE A 252 17.09 5.72 12.12
C ILE A 252 18.29 5.35 11.23
N LYS A 253 18.34 5.92 10.02
CA LYS A 253 19.43 5.74 9.06
C LYS A 253 20.47 6.84 9.16
N LYS A 254 20.03 8.08 9.39
CA LYS A 254 20.90 9.26 9.49
C LYS A 254 20.24 10.37 10.31
N SER A 255 21.03 11.11 11.08
CA SER A 255 20.65 12.31 11.82
C SER A 255 21.70 13.39 11.63
N THR A 256 21.28 14.62 11.29
CA THR A 256 22.19 15.77 11.16
C THR A 256 21.63 17.05 11.77
N ILE A 257 22.53 17.89 12.29
CA ILE A 257 22.28 19.28 12.70
C ILE A 257 23.27 20.17 11.94
N ASP A 258 22.77 21.19 11.26
CA ASP A 258 23.55 22.12 10.43
C ASP A 258 24.48 21.38 9.43
N GLY A 259 23.98 20.25 8.90
CA GLY A 259 24.71 19.39 7.96
C GLY A 259 25.75 18.45 8.59
N SER A 260 26.04 18.58 9.88
CA SER A 260 26.95 17.70 10.62
C SER A 260 26.20 16.49 11.17
N ASN A 261 26.78 15.29 11.05
CA ASN A 261 26.19 14.09 11.64
C ASN A 261 26.19 14.20 13.17
N VAL A 262 25.10 13.79 13.80
CA VAL A 262 24.93 13.82 15.26
C VAL A 262 24.34 12.51 15.76
N GLU A 263 24.53 12.23 17.04
CA GLU A 263 23.90 11.09 17.69
C GLU A 263 22.36 11.24 17.69
N PRO A 264 21.59 10.16 17.45
CA PRO A 264 20.14 10.20 17.46
C PRO A 264 19.49 10.77 18.74
N LYS A 265 20.19 10.73 19.88
CA LYS A 265 19.70 11.31 21.14
C LYS A 265 19.70 12.83 21.12
N GLU A 266 20.64 13.45 20.42
CA GLU A 266 20.73 14.92 20.31
C GLU A 266 19.59 15.47 19.45
N ILE A 267 19.25 14.77 18.37
CA ILE A 267 18.16 15.20 17.48
C ILE A 267 16.76 14.93 18.07
N LEU A 268 16.64 13.97 19.00
CA LEU A 268 15.37 13.61 19.65
C LEU A 268 14.74 14.81 20.37
N GLU A 269 15.53 15.58 21.12
CA GLU A 269 15.03 16.75 21.85
C GLU A 269 14.57 17.84 20.89
N LEU A 270 15.30 18.06 19.78
CA LEU A 270 14.94 19.02 18.74
C LEU A 270 13.72 18.57 17.92
N ALA A 271 13.47 17.26 17.81
CA ALA A 271 12.32 16.70 17.12
C ALA A 271 10.98 17.00 17.82
N LYS A 272 10.99 17.36 19.12
CA LYS A 272 9.78 17.83 19.83
C LYS A 272 9.22 19.12 19.21
N GLN A 273 10.06 19.91 18.54
CA GLN A 273 9.68 21.14 17.85
C GLN A 273 9.12 20.88 16.44
N ASN A 274 9.19 19.65 15.94
CA ASN A 274 8.53 19.27 14.68
C ASN A 274 7.06 18.96 14.95
N GLU A 275 6.20 19.95 14.73
CA GLU A 275 4.74 19.80 14.84
C GLU A 275 4.09 19.40 13.52
N ALA A 276 4.84 19.36 12.42
CA ALA A 276 4.28 19.29 11.09
C ALA A 276 4.09 17.85 10.58
N VAL A 277 4.85 16.89 11.11
CA VAL A 277 4.88 15.50 10.66
C VAL A 277 4.41 14.55 11.76
N LEU A 278 3.52 13.63 11.37
CA LEU A 278 3.16 12.46 12.14
C LEU A 278 3.54 11.19 11.35
N ILE A 279 3.87 10.12 12.05
CA ILE A 279 4.09 8.80 11.45
C ILE A 279 3.23 7.79 12.19
N GLY A 280 2.29 7.15 11.49
CA GLY A 280 1.31 6.25 12.10
C GLY A 280 0.48 6.92 13.20
N GLY A 281 0.25 8.24 13.10
CA GLY A 281 -0.45 9.04 14.11
C GLY A 281 0.41 9.50 15.29
N LYS A 282 1.67 9.07 15.40
CA LYS A 282 2.61 9.49 16.46
C LYS A 282 3.43 10.69 16.02
N ALA A 283 3.80 11.55 16.96
CA ALA A 283 4.71 12.67 16.70
C ALA A 283 6.11 12.16 16.37
N LEU A 284 6.89 12.94 15.61
CA LEU A 284 8.22 12.53 15.17
C LEU A 284 9.12 12.11 16.35
N HIS A 285 9.15 12.89 17.43
CA HIS A 285 9.97 12.58 18.61
C HIS A 285 9.57 11.25 19.29
N GLU A 286 8.30 10.88 19.29
CA GLU A 286 7.84 9.61 19.87
C GLU A 286 8.37 8.42 19.04
N VAL A 287 8.31 8.54 17.72
CA VAL A 287 8.83 7.53 16.78
C VAL A 287 10.34 7.37 16.93
N LEU A 288 11.07 8.47 17.07
CA LEU A 288 12.51 8.44 17.33
C LEU A 288 12.83 7.78 18.67
N GLY A 289 12.07 8.08 19.72
CA GLY A 289 12.21 7.44 21.03
C GLY A 289 12.05 5.92 20.95
N GLU A 290 11.04 5.43 20.22
CA GLU A 290 10.81 3.99 20.00
C GLU A 290 11.97 3.33 19.25
N CYS A 291 12.51 4.00 18.21
CA CYS A 291 13.67 3.50 17.47
C CYS A 291 14.91 3.32 18.37
N LEU A 292 15.12 4.23 19.33
CA LEU A 292 16.29 4.19 20.22
C LEU A 292 16.18 3.09 21.27
N VAL A 293 14.98 2.82 21.77
CA VAL A 293 14.74 1.69 22.69
C VAL A 293 15.01 0.36 21.98
N GLN A 294 14.54 0.21 20.74
CA GLN A 294 14.75 -1.02 19.96
C GLN A 294 16.23 -1.28 19.58
N GLN A 295 17.05 -0.23 19.54
CA GLN A 295 18.49 -0.33 19.26
C GLN A 295 19.35 -0.66 20.50
N THR A 296 18.77 -0.62 21.70
CA THR A 296 19.51 -0.99 22.91
C THR A 296 19.44 -2.51 23.09
N PRO A 297 20.56 -3.25 23.11
CA PRO A 297 20.53 -4.68 23.41
C PRO A 297 19.84 -4.87 24.77
N CYS A 298 18.84 -5.75 24.84
CA CYS A 298 18.43 -6.26 26.14
C CYS A 298 19.64 -6.96 26.73
N GLU A 299 20.23 -6.41 27.79
CA GLU A 299 21.14 -7.15 28.64
C GLU A 299 20.35 -8.36 29.18
N GLU A 300 20.59 -9.53 28.59
CA GLU A 300 20.20 -10.79 29.19
C GLU A 300 20.88 -10.84 30.55
N LYS A 301 20.09 -10.63 31.61
CA LYS A 301 20.53 -10.94 32.96
C LYS A 301 20.88 -12.42 32.99
N GLU A 302 22.17 -12.73 33.11
CA GLU A 302 22.68 -14.07 33.41
C GLU A 302 21.92 -14.60 34.62
N ASN A 303 21.00 -15.51 34.36
CA ASN A 303 20.23 -16.19 35.39
C ASN A 303 21.13 -17.30 35.95
N THR A 304 21.98 -16.97 36.92
CA THR A 304 22.74 -17.94 37.70
C THR A 304 21.79 -18.67 38.64
N GLN A 305 21.23 -19.79 38.19
CA GLN A 305 20.64 -20.78 39.10
C GLN A 305 21.71 -21.83 39.50
N PRO A 306 21.82 -22.17 40.79
CA PRO A 306 22.81 -23.13 41.27
C PRO A 306 22.40 -24.55 40.84
N ARG A 307 23.36 -25.31 40.29
CA ARG A 307 23.18 -26.73 39.97
C ARG A 307 23.15 -27.54 41.27
N GLU A 308 22.02 -28.17 41.57
CA GLU A 308 21.99 -29.33 42.46
C GLU A 308 22.59 -30.54 41.75
N ASN A 309 23.60 -31.14 42.39
CA ASN A 309 24.22 -32.39 41.97
C ASN A 309 23.24 -33.55 42.21
N ILE A 310 22.83 -34.24 41.14
CA ILE A 310 22.30 -35.59 41.24
C ILE A 310 23.25 -36.51 40.47
N VAL A 311 24.00 -37.29 41.25
CA VAL A 311 24.83 -38.41 40.84
C VAL A 311 23.91 -39.56 40.44
N VAL A 312 24.05 -40.08 39.23
CA VAL A 312 23.68 -41.47 38.94
C VAL A 312 24.76 -42.08 38.04
N ASP A 313 25.35 -43.14 38.57
CA ASP A 313 26.43 -43.93 38.00
C ASP A 313 26.09 -44.54 36.63
N ALA A 314 27.09 -44.53 35.75
CA ALA A 314 27.12 -45.37 34.57
C ALA A 314 27.39 -46.84 34.95
N PRO A 315 27.07 -47.78 34.05
CA PRO A 315 28.18 -48.60 33.57
C PRO A 315 28.32 -48.65 32.04
N SER A 316 29.59 -48.67 31.71
CA SER A 316 30.32 -48.84 30.45
C SER A 316 29.93 -50.01 29.52
N SER A 317 30.32 -49.83 28.25
CA SER A 317 30.78 -50.81 27.23
C SER A 317 29.77 -51.24 26.15
N ALA A 318 30.14 -51.60 24.92
CA ALA A 318 31.16 -51.17 23.93
C ALA A 318 30.85 -51.98 22.64
N PHE A 319 31.15 -51.45 21.43
CA PHE A 319 31.23 -52.15 20.11
C PHE A 319 29.90 -52.71 19.52
N ASP A 320 29.64 -52.86 18.21
CA ASP A 320 30.25 -52.51 16.91
C ASP A 320 29.16 -52.64 15.81
N LYS A 321 29.35 -51.95 14.67
CA LYS A 321 28.96 -52.25 13.26
C LYS A 321 27.58 -52.81 12.84
N GLN A 322 26.94 -52.00 11.96
CA GLN A 322 26.25 -52.28 10.67
C GLN A 322 25.54 -53.62 10.42
N VAL A 323 24.29 -53.57 9.90
CA VAL A 323 23.87 -54.18 8.60
C VAL A 323 22.48 -53.64 8.19
N THR A 324 22.39 -53.20 6.92
CA THR A 324 21.20 -52.82 6.14
C THR A 324 20.40 -54.04 5.67
N VAL A 325 19.05 -54.04 5.66
CA VAL A 325 18.23 -54.71 4.62
C VAL A 325 16.85 -54.05 4.48
N GLU A 326 16.53 -53.59 3.26
CA GLU A 326 15.18 -53.26 2.77
C GLU A 326 14.25 -54.48 2.76
N LYS A 327 12.94 -54.30 3.03
CA LYS A 327 11.93 -55.09 2.32
C LYS A 327 10.55 -54.42 2.19
N LYS A 328 10.14 -54.34 0.92
CA LYS A 328 8.82 -54.05 0.33
C LYS A 328 7.63 -54.77 1.02
N VAL A 329 6.53 -54.00 1.23
CA VAL A 329 5.15 -54.11 0.65
C VAL A 329 4.52 -55.53 0.65
N PRO A 330 3.25 -55.75 1.11
CA PRO A 330 2.07 -55.19 0.43
C PRO A 330 0.77 -54.92 1.22
N SER A 331 -0.07 -54.06 0.64
CA SER A 331 -1.52 -53.99 0.88
C SER A 331 -2.25 -55.17 0.22
N PRO A 332 -3.33 -55.66 0.83
CA PRO A 332 -4.62 -55.88 0.14
C PRO A 332 -5.80 -55.45 1.06
N GLN A 333 -7.06 -55.25 0.66
CA GLN A 333 -7.81 -55.46 -0.57
C GLN A 333 -9.14 -54.69 -0.47
N LYS A 334 -9.77 -54.47 -1.62
CA LYS A 334 -11.17 -54.02 -1.80
C LYS A 334 -12.16 -55.06 -1.27
N GLU A 335 -13.32 -54.60 -0.81
CA GLU A 335 -14.57 -55.37 -0.86
C GLU A 335 -15.68 -54.54 -1.51
N THR A 336 -16.52 -55.22 -2.28
CA THR A 336 -17.54 -54.68 -3.18
C THR A 336 -18.85 -55.39 -2.89
N ALA A 337 -19.98 -54.67 -2.86
CA ALA A 337 -21.36 -55.14 -3.08
C ALA A 337 -22.20 -53.85 -3.32
N VAL A 338 -22.93 -53.55 -4.41
CA VAL A 338 -23.88 -54.29 -5.28
C VAL A 338 -24.96 -55.01 -4.45
N GLY A 339 -26.26 -54.68 -4.51
CA GLY A 339 -27.00 -53.70 -5.30
C GLY A 339 -28.52 -53.81 -5.06
N ASN A 340 -29.29 -53.11 -5.93
CA ASN A 340 -30.73 -53.19 -6.23
C ASN A 340 -31.71 -52.75 -5.11
N GLY A 341 -32.79 -51.99 -5.34
CA GLY A 341 -33.45 -51.48 -6.55
C GLY A 341 -34.96 -51.37 -6.29
N ARG A 342 -35.63 -50.42 -6.99
CA ARG A 342 -37.11 -50.19 -7.13
C ARG A 342 -37.85 -49.57 -5.92
N SER A 343 -38.94 -48.81 -6.05
CA SER A 343 -39.65 -48.07 -7.12
C SER A 343 -40.87 -47.38 -6.49
N ALA A 344 -41.25 -46.21 -7.02
CA ALA A 344 -42.61 -45.66 -7.18
C ALA A 344 -43.46 -45.14 -5.98
N THR A 345 -44.07 -43.97 -6.27
CA THR A 345 -45.40 -43.45 -5.90
C THR A 345 -45.71 -43.05 -4.45
N HIS A 346 -45.83 -41.75 -4.19
CA HIS A 346 -47.14 -41.08 -4.09
C HIS A 346 -47.04 -39.58 -4.36
#